data_AF-A0A5B8YGG7-F1
#
_entry.id   AF-A0A5B8YGG7-F1
#
_cell.length_a   1.000
_cell.length_b   1.000
_cell.length_c   1.000
_cell.angle_alpha   90.00
_cell.angle_beta   90.00
_cell.angle_gamma   90.00
#
_symmetry.space_group_name_H-M   'P 1'
#
loop_
_entity.id
_entity.type
_entity.pdbx_description
1 polymer ?
#
loop_
_entity_poly.entity_id
_entity_poly.type
_entity_poly.pdbx_seq_one_letter_code
_entity_poly.pdbx_strand_id
1 'polypeptide(L)'
;MKKSNFIILIICAFLPFISIGQITDENRSVTDLVLTELNRERLIQRENLDFRIKEIDSKISSLDESLKNTSSSAEKVEKLVQRVQILEEKQSELDKNVVSVYKYNYSSAVLNLASMEREIKPLNLFNSSREFYTTLDRVSNPMTYGGYAAWFKEFEKYIESNKKDEARLAALSHILNVTGNLAEGTPFTGMFAGSLFDGIGSFINSLGKRDRDLREKSLKMFKLTTTVSQFTHDKDLIETEWKAITKSLDELKELQHKAMEKNIVEILGVDRAEFQKNFTDETDAKKRTQYILNISKIAENKIAEEKNRNPENWKQEYYNQMVTVQNLKIRFGTVTFRIMENLSKYKTLISKYRNDENLKDRVAQLDLKLDLVKNSFESTFNPQDYIKASNEMYIVE
;
A
#
# COMPACT_ATOMS: atom_id res chain seq x y z
N MET A 1 74.52 -26.41 -12.31
CA MET A 1 73.41 -26.48 -11.31
C MET A 1 72.95 -25.07 -10.99
N LYS A 2 71.64 -24.80 -11.16
CA LYS A 2 70.85 -23.68 -10.59
C LYS A 2 71.23 -22.27 -11.06
N LYS A 3 70.33 -21.32 -11.32
CA LYS A 3 68.87 -21.27 -11.47
C LYS A 3 68.61 -19.92 -12.19
N SER A 4 67.77 -19.95 -13.22
CA SER A 4 67.20 -18.76 -13.85
C SER A 4 66.18 -18.13 -12.90
N ASN A 5 66.25 -16.82 -12.67
CA ASN A 5 65.18 -16.03 -12.05
C ASN A 5 64.87 -14.84 -12.98
N PHE A 6 63.92 -15.07 -13.87
CA PHE A 6 63.17 -14.04 -14.59
C PHE A 6 62.26 -13.33 -13.57
N ILE A 7 62.49 -12.04 -13.33
CA ILE A 7 61.52 -11.19 -12.65
C ILE A 7 60.57 -10.66 -13.74
N ILE A 8 59.36 -11.24 -13.79
CA ILE A 8 58.25 -10.74 -14.60
C ILE A 8 57.68 -9.52 -13.88
N LEU A 9 57.79 -8.38 -14.55
CA LEU A 9 57.14 -7.13 -14.20
C LEU A 9 55.62 -7.28 -14.45
N ILE A 10 54.83 -7.45 -13.40
CA ILE A 10 53.36 -7.42 -13.51
C ILE A 10 52.93 -5.96 -13.60
N ILE A 11 52.58 -5.54 -14.82
CA ILE A 11 51.82 -4.32 -15.08
C ILE A 11 50.39 -4.58 -14.59
N CYS A 12 50.07 -4.10 -13.39
CA CYS A 12 48.70 -3.97 -12.94
C CYS A 12 48.02 -2.90 -13.80
N ALA A 13 47.27 -3.35 -14.81
CA ALA A 13 46.31 -2.51 -15.51
C ALA A 13 45.24 -2.07 -14.50
N PHE A 14 45.36 -0.83 -14.04
CA PHE A 14 44.28 -0.10 -13.38
C PHE A 14 43.10 -0.02 -14.35
N LEU A 15 42.05 -0.79 -14.10
CA LEU A 15 40.74 -0.49 -14.67
C LEU A 15 40.28 0.86 -14.11
N PRO A 16 39.81 1.79 -14.96
CA PRO A 16 39.25 3.03 -14.45
C PRO A 16 37.95 2.70 -13.70
N PHE A 17 37.92 3.01 -12.40
CA PHE A 17 36.66 3.21 -11.69
C PHE A 17 35.91 4.32 -12.42
N ILE A 18 34.87 3.94 -13.18
CA ILE A 18 33.92 4.90 -13.72
C ILE A 18 33.18 5.46 -12.52
N SER A 19 33.53 6.69 -12.14
CA SER A 19 32.72 7.52 -11.25
C SER A 19 31.42 7.83 -11.98
N ILE A 20 30.37 7.05 -11.70
CA ILE A 20 29.01 7.31 -12.21
C ILE A 20 28.47 8.52 -11.44
N GLY A 21 28.25 9.63 -12.14
CA GLY A 21 27.67 10.84 -11.58
C GLY A 21 26.28 10.58 -11.01
N GLN A 22 26.09 10.92 -9.74
CA GLN A 22 24.79 10.87 -9.07
C GLN A 22 23.87 11.95 -9.66
N ILE A 23 22.72 11.54 -10.20
CA ILE A 23 21.59 12.42 -10.42
C ILE A 23 21.00 12.72 -9.02
N THR A 24 21.34 13.87 -8.46
CA THR A 24 20.71 14.42 -7.25
C THR A 24 19.44 15.16 -7.67
N ASP A 25 18.34 14.43 -7.77
CA ASP A 25 17.00 15.02 -7.82
C ASP A 25 16.36 14.79 -6.44
N GLU A 26 16.37 15.82 -5.59
CA GLU A 26 15.98 15.73 -4.16
C GLU A 26 14.53 15.30 -3.93
N ASN A 27 13.69 15.28 -4.97
CA ASN A 27 12.27 14.92 -4.90
C ASN A 27 11.94 13.49 -5.38
N ARG A 28 12.90 12.68 -5.83
CA ARG A 28 12.61 11.31 -6.31
C ARG A 28 12.77 10.27 -5.21
N SER A 29 11.89 9.27 -5.20
CA SER A 29 12.03 8.15 -4.27
C SER A 29 13.30 7.34 -4.58
N VAL A 30 13.86 6.69 -3.56
CA VAL A 30 15.02 5.78 -3.74
C VAL A 30 14.72 4.73 -4.81
N THR A 31 13.48 4.21 -4.83
CA THR A 31 13.00 3.24 -5.81
C THR A 31 13.08 3.81 -7.23
N ASP A 32 12.60 5.03 -7.46
CA ASP A 32 12.59 5.65 -8.80
C ASP A 32 14.01 5.92 -9.31
N LEU A 33 14.91 6.37 -8.43
CA LEU A 33 16.31 6.59 -8.78
C LEU A 33 16.98 5.30 -9.25
N VAL A 34 16.72 4.20 -8.55
CA VAL A 34 17.31 2.89 -8.87
C VAL A 34 16.69 2.30 -10.13
N LEU A 35 15.36 2.39 -10.30
CA LEU A 35 14.68 1.95 -11.51
C LEU A 35 15.16 2.73 -12.74
N THR A 36 15.40 4.04 -12.60
CA THR A 36 15.96 4.87 -13.68
C THR A 36 17.33 4.37 -14.09
N GLU A 37 18.21 4.07 -13.13
CA GLU A 37 19.56 3.59 -13.42
C GLU A 37 19.55 2.19 -14.05
N LEU A 38 18.75 1.25 -13.52
CA LEU A 38 18.60 -0.07 -14.10
C LEU A 38 18.06 -0.02 -15.54
N ASN A 39 17.10 0.87 -15.80
CA ASN A 39 16.54 1.01 -17.14
C ASN A 39 17.58 1.60 -18.10
N ARG A 40 18.41 2.55 -17.63
CA ARG A 40 19.51 3.12 -18.41
C ARG A 40 20.53 2.04 -18.78
N GLU A 41 20.98 1.23 -17.84
CA GLU A 41 21.91 0.12 -18.09
C GLU A 41 21.32 -0.89 -19.09
N ARG A 42 20.04 -1.24 -18.94
CA ARG A 42 19.34 -2.17 -19.84
C ARG A 42 19.19 -1.61 -21.25
N LEU A 43 18.88 -0.33 -21.42
CA LEU A 43 18.76 0.30 -22.75
C LEU A 43 20.09 0.24 -23.51
N ILE A 44 21.21 0.53 -22.84
CA ILE A 44 22.55 0.41 -23.44
C ILE A 44 22.84 -1.03 -23.85
N GLN A 45 22.48 -2.02 -23.02
CA GLN A 45 22.65 -3.43 -23.37
C GLN A 45 21.81 -3.82 -24.59
N ARG A 46 20.54 -3.39 -24.63
CA ARG A 46 19.63 -3.66 -25.73
C ARG A 46 20.13 -3.07 -27.05
N GLU A 47 20.59 -1.82 -27.05
CA GLU A 47 21.13 -1.18 -28.26
C GLU A 47 22.32 -1.97 -28.83
N ASN A 48 23.20 -2.46 -27.95
CA ASN A 48 24.32 -3.31 -28.34
C ASN A 48 23.86 -4.68 -28.91
N LEU A 49 22.82 -5.29 -28.32
CA LEU A 49 22.25 -6.54 -28.82
C LEU A 49 21.58 -6.34 -30.19
N ASP A 50 20.77 -5.29 -30.34
CA ASP A 50 20.11 -4.94 -31.60
C ASP A 50 21.12 -4.68 -32.72
N PHE A 51 22.23 -4.02 -32.42
CA PHE A 51 23.33 -3.84 -33.37
C PHE A 51 23.93 -5.18 -33.82
N ARG A 52 24.24 -6.08 -32.88
CA ARG A 52 24.82 -7.40 -33.17
C ARG A 52 23.88 -8.29 -33.97
N ILE A 53 22.58 -8.27 -33.65
CA ILE A 53 21.56 -9.01 -34.40
C ILE A 53 21.50 -8.52 -35.85
N LYS A 54 21.53 -7.20 -36.09
CA LYS A 54 21.58 -6.62 -37.46
C LYS A 54 22.83 -7.02 -38.22
N GLU A 55 23.98 -7.07 -37.55
CA GLU A 55 25.24 -7.54 -38.15
C GLU A 55 25.11 -9.01 -38.57
N ILE A 56 24.56 -9.85 -37.70
CA ILE A 56 24.30 -11.27 -37.96
C ILE A 56 23.33 -11.45 -39.14
N ASP A 57 22.23 -10.69 -39.18
CA ASP A 57 21.26 -10.72 -40.29
C ASP A 57 21.88 -10.33 -41.63
N SER A 58 22.81 -9.37 -41.62
CA SER A 58 23.57 -8.98 -42.80
C SER A 58 24.49 -10.12 -43.28
N LYS A 59 25.16 -10.82 -42.36
CA LYS A 59 25.97 -12.01 -42.67
C LYS A 59 25.13 -13.14 -43.25
N ILE A 60 23.96 -13.42 -42.67
CA ILE A 60 23.02 -14.43 -43.19
C ILE A 60 22.58 -14.06 -44.61
N SER A 61 22.21 -12.81 -44.84
CA SER A 61 21.74 -12.34 -46.16
C SER A 61 22.82 -12.47 -47.24
N SER A 62 24.07 -12.08 -46.91
CA SER A 62 25.23 -12.26 -47.79
C SER A 62 25.50 -13.73 -48.10
N LEU A 63 25.41 -14.60 -47.08
CA LEU A 63 25.62 -16.04 -47.23
C LEU A 63 24.51 -16.70 -48.06
N ASP A 64 23.26 -16.26 -47.89
CA ASP A 64 22.11 -16.71 -48.66
C ASP A 64 22.22 -16.32 -50.14
N GLU A 65 22.73 -15.13 -50.44
CA GLU A 65 23.03 -14.71 -51.83
C GLU A 65 24.19 -15.54 -52.42
N SER A 66 25.25 -15.77 -51.66
CA SER A 66 26.37 -16.63 -52.06
C SER A 66 25.93 -18.07 -52.35
N LEU A 67 25.03 -18.62 -51.53
CA LEU A 67 24.45 -19.96 -51.71
C LEU A 67 23.69 -20.10 -53.04
N LYS A 68 22.93 -19.07 -53.43
CA LYS A 68 22.19 -19.05 -54.72
C LYS A 68 23.13 -19.09 -55.92
N ASN A 69 24.28 -18.43 -55.82
CA ASN A 69 25.26 -18.29 -56.89
C ASN A 69 26.31 -19.41 -56.92
N THR A 70 26.26 -20.35 -55.97
CA THR A 70 27.22 -21.48 -55.89
C THR A 70 26.74 -22.65 -56.74
N SER A 71 27.61 -23.22 -57.55
CA SER A 71 27.29 -24.39 -58.40
C SER A 71 27.77 -25.71 -57.80
N SER A 72 28.84 -25.69 -57.00
CA SER A 72 29.43 -26.87 -56.37
C SER A 72 28.60 -27.37 -55.19
N SER A 73 28.19 -28.63 -55.21
CA SER A 73 27.44 -29.25 -54.12
C SER A 73 28.24 -29.30 -52.81
N ALA A 74 29.56 -29.54 -52.88
CA ALA A 74 30.42 -29.56 -51.70
C ALA A 74 30.51 -28.17 -51.04
N GLU A 75 30.66 -27.12 -51.84
CA GLU A 75 30.73 -25.73 -51.36
C GLU A 75 29.37 -25.25 -50.82
N LYS A 76 28.25 -25.73 -51.38
CA LYS A 76 26.91 -25.48 -50.81
C LYS A 76 26.77 -26.09 -49.41
N VAL A 77 27.25 -27.31 -49.20
CA VAL A 77 27.18 -27.96 -47.88
C VAL A 77 27.99 -27.17 -46.85
N GLU A 78 29.21 -26.73 -47.19
CA GLU A 78 30.02 -25.92 -46.30
C GLU A 78 29.35 -24.58 -45.94
N LYS A 79 28.79 -23.89 -46.93
CA LYS A 79 28.03 -22.64 -46.70
C LYS A 79 26.77 -22.85 -45.88
N LEU A 80 26.07 -23.99 -46.03
CA LEU A 80 24.92 -24.33 -45.19
C LEU A 80 25.33 -24.59 -43.73
N VAL A 81 26.47 -25.23 -43.49
CA VAL A 81 27.01 -25.40 -42.13
C VAL A 81 27.35 -24.05 -41.50
N GLN A 82 28.03 -23.16 -42.25
CA GLN A 82 28.29 -21.79 -41.80
C GLN A 82 27.00 -21.03 -41.48
N ARG A 83 25.95 -21.22 -42.29
CA ARG A 83 24.64 -20.62 -42.05
C ARG A 83 24.01 -21.09 -40.75
N VAL A 84 24.09 -22.40 -40.47
CA VAL A 84 23.60 -22.97 -39.21
C VAL A 84 24.35 -22.37 -38.01
N GLN A 85 25.68 -22.27 -38.08
CA GLN A 85 26.48 -21.64 -37.03
C GLN A 85 26.08 -20.18 -36.77
N ILE A 86 25.88 -19.39 -37.82
CA ILE A 86 25.45 -17.99 -37.70
C ILE A 86 24.02 -17.89 -37.12
N LEU A 87 23.14 -18.84 -37.45
CA LEU A 87 21.80 -18.92 -36.85
C LEU A 87 21.84 -19.30 -35.36
N GLU A 88 22.75 -20.20 -34.97
CA GLU A 88 22.99 -20.52 -33.56
C GLU A 88 23.53 -19.31 -32.79
N GLU A 89 24.44 -18.54 -33.39
CA GLU A 89 24.90 -17.25 -32.85
C GLU A 89 23.74 -16.26 -32.69
N LYS A 90 22.86 -16.14 -33.71
CA LYS A 90 21.66 -15.30 -33.63
C LYS A 90 20.76 -15.73 -32.47
N GLN A 91 20.49 -17.02 -32.34
CA GLN A 91 19.67 -17.55 -31.25
C GLN A 91 20.29 -17.26 -29.89
N SER A 92 21.62 -17.37 -29.76
CA SER A 92 22.35 -17.02 -28.54
C SER A 92 22.18 -15.54 -28.17
N GLU A 93 22.20 -14.62 -29.13
CA GLU A 93 21.96 -13.19 -28.88
C GLU A 93 20.51 -12.89 -28.49
N LEU A 94 19.54 -13.54 -29.12
CA LEU A 94 18.13 -13.43 -28.73
C LEU A 94 17.90 -13.95 -27.30
N ASP A 95 18.52 -15.07 -26.94
CA ASP A 95 18.46 -15.62 -25.59
C ASP A 95 19.06 -14.67 -24.54
N LYS A 96 20.14 -13.95 -24.88
CA LYS A 96 20.72 -12.91 -24.02
C LYS A 96 19.75 -11.74 -23.79
N ASN A 97 19.01 -11.33 -24.82
CA ASN A 97 18.00 -10.28 -24.66
C ASN A 97 16.89 -10.72 -23.68
N VAL A 98 16.36 -11.93 -23.85
CA VAL A 98 15.34 -12.50 -22.94
C VAL A 98 15.84 -12.53 -21.49
N VAL A 99 17.09 -12.95 -21.26
CA VAL A 99 17.68 -12.94 -19.92
C VAL A 99 17.81 -11.51 -19.37
N SER A 100 18.23 -10.54 -20.19
CA SER A 100 18.32 -9.13 -19.79
C SER A 100 16.96 -8.55 -19.36
N VAL A 101 15.89 -8.87 -20.08
CA VAL A 101 14.52 -8.46 -19.73
C VAL A 101 14.09 -9.04 -18.39
N TYR A 102 14.33 -10.34 -18.16
CA TYR A 102 13.99 -10.99 -16.88
C TYR A 102 14.81 -10.44 -15.72
N LYS A 103 16.10 -10.14 -15.93
CA LYS A 103 16.95 -9.48 -14.94
C LYS A 103 16.35 -8.14 -14.51
N TYR A 104 16.02 -7.27 -15.46
CA TYR A 104 15.40 -5.99 -15.16
C TYR A 104 14.04 -6.16 -14.47
N ASN A 105 13.14 -6.97 -15.03
CA ASN A 105 11.78 -7.12 -14.50
C ASN A 105 11.80 -7.69 -13.08
N TYR A 106 12.65 -8.68 -12.81
CA TYR A 106 12.74 -9.26 -11.47
C TYR A 106 13.39 -8.29 -10.46
N SER A 107 14.44 -7.57 -10.86
CA SER A 107 15.00 -6.49 -10.03
C SER A 107 13.95 -5.40 -9.72
N SER A 108 13.15 -5.01 -10.71
CA SER A 108 12.02 -4.08 -10.52
C SER A 108 10.99 -4.62 -9.51
N ALA A 109 10.68 -5.92 -9.57
CA ALA A 109 9.81 -6.58 -8.60
C ALA A 109 10.36 -6.48 -7.18
N VAL A 110 11.62 -6.86 -6.99
CA VAL A 110 12.30 -6.81 -5.69
C VAL A 110 12.33 -5.38 -5.12
N LEU A 111 12.61 -4.38 -5.97
CA LEU A 111 12.63 -2.97 -5.59
C LEU A 111 11.27 -2.46 -5.12
N ASN A 112 10.22 -2.76 -5.88
CA ASN A 112 8.86 -2.34 -5.53
C ASN A 112 8.38 -3.02 -4.25
N LEU A 113 8.68 -4.31 -4.08
CA LEU A 113 8.36 -5.05 -2.86
C LEU A 113 9.06 -4.46 -1.63
N ALA A 114 10.34 -4.10 -1.76
CA ALA A 114 11.10 -3.39 -0.72
C ALA A 114 10.50 -2.01 -0.41
N SER A 115 10.11 -1.23 -1.43
CA SER A 115 9.44 0.06 -1.25
C SER A 115 8.15 -0.07 -0.45
N MET A 116 7.34 -1.09 -0.77
CA MET A 116 6.07 -1.35 -0.08
C MET A 116 6.23 -1.61 1.43
N GLU A 117 7.32 -2.27 1.86
CA GLU A 117 7.62 -2.45 3.29
C GLU A 117 7.66 -1.10 4.04
N ARG A 118 8.22 -0.07 3.39
CA ARG A 118 8.36 1.27 3.98
C ARG A 118 7.10 2.12 3.81
N GLU A 119 6.30 1.88 2.77
CA GLU A 119 5.03 2.58 2.50
C GLU A 119 3.87 2.07 3.41
N ILE A 120 3.84 0.77 3.72
CA ILE A 120 2.80 0.17 4.60
C ILE A 120 2.95 0.64 6.06
N LYS A 121 4.17 0.93 6.54
CA LYS A 121 4.42 1.37 7.92
C LYS A 121 3.70 2.70 8.26
N PRO A 122 3.87 3.80 7.50
CA PRO A 122 3.12 5.04 7.71
C PRO A 122 1.61 4.87 7.55
N LEU A 123 1.16 3.97 6.66
CA LEU A 123 -0.28 3.71 6.47
C LEU A 123 -0.92 3.13 7.75
N ASN A 124 -0.21 2.24 8.45
CA ASN A 124 -0.64 1.75 9.76
C ASN A 124 -0.66 2.85 10.83
N LEU A 125 0.33 3.75 10.81
CA LEU A 125 0.36 4.89 11.74
C LEU A 125 -0.74 5.91 11.43
N PHE A 126 -1.10 6.06 10.16
CA PHE A 126 -2.21 6.89 9.71
C PHE A 126 -3.56 6.37 10.21
N ASN A 127 -3.77 5.05 10.16
CA ASN A 127 -4.94 4.40 10.78
C ASN A 127 -5.05 4.64 12.28
N SER A 128 -3.95 4.99 12.94
CA SER A 128 -3.90 5.32 14.37
C SER A 128 -4.03 6.82 14.65
N SER A 129 -4.55 7.63 13.71
CA SER A 129 -4.84 9.07 13.88
C SER A 129 -5.84 9.34 15.02
N ARG A 130 -5.33 9.17 16.23
CA ARG A 130 -6.07 9.08 17.49
C ARG A 130 -6.91 10.33 17.72
N GLU A 131 -6.43 11.49 17.28
CA GLU A 131 -7.12 12.76 17.49
C GLU A 131 -8.41 12.90 16.69
N PHE A 132 -8.43 12.49 15.41
CA PHE A 132 -9.65 12.57 14.60
C PHE A 132 -10.72 11.62 15.14
N TYR A 133 -10.39 10.34 15.31
CA TYR A 133 -11.35 9.34 15.81
C TYR A 133 -11.80 9.64 17.25
N THR A 134 -10.91 10.11 18.13
CA THR A 134 -11.31 10.55 19.47
C THR A 134 -12.28 11.74 19.40
N THR A 135 -12.05 12.69 18.49
CA THR A 135 -12.97 13.82 18.31
C THR A 135 -14.31 13.36 17.74
N LEU A 136 -14.29 12.45 16.77
CA LEU A 136 -15.47 11.84 16.16
C LEU A 136 -16.33 11.13 17.20
N ASP A 137 -15.74 10.33 18.08
CA ASP A 137 -16.45 9.63 19.15
C ASP A 137 -17.00 10.59 20.21
N ARG A 138 -16.30 11.69 20.48
CA ARG A 138 -16.83 12.75 21.37
C ARG A 138 -18.06 13.43 20.77
N VAL A 139 -18.16 13.59 19.44
CA VAL A 139 -19.39 14.11 18.79
C VAL A 139 -20.55 13.11 18.94
N SER A 140 -20.26 11.81 18.86
CA SER A 140 -21.26 10.74 19.03
C SER A 140 -21.69 10.47 20.47
N ASN A 141 -21.06 11.08 21.48
CA ASN A 141 -21.35 10.78 22.89
C ASN A 141 -22.14 11.92 23.57
N PRO A 142 -23.46 11.76 23.81
CA PRO A 142 -24.29 12.82 24.39
C PRO A 142 -23.88 13.17 25.83
N MET A 143 -23.27 12.24 26.58
CA MET A 143 -22.82 12.48 27.97
C MET A 143 -21.72 13.53 28.08
N THR A 144 -21.00 13.78 26.99
CA THR A 144 -19.94 14.77 26.96
C THR A 144 -20.46 16.20 26.75
N TYR A 145 -21.77 16.38 26.51
CA TYR A 145 -22.41 17.69 26.31
C TYR A 145 -22.83 18.31 27.65
N GLY A 146 -22.74 19.65 27.72
CA GLY A 146 -23.04 20.40 28.93
C GLY A 146 -24.46 20.12 29.46
N GLY A 147 -24.54 19.72 30.74
CA GLY A 147 -25.81 19.49 31.43
C GLY A 147 -26.52 18.17 31.10
N TYR A 148 -26.04 17.39 30.13
CA TYR A 148 -26.65 16.13 29.72
C TYR A 148 -26.54 15.06 30.80
N ALA A 149 -25.34 14.79 31.31
CA ALA A 149 -25.13 13.77 32.36
C ALA A 149 -25.96 14.04 33.63
N ALA A 150 -26.11 15.32 34.02
CA ALA A 150 -26.93 15.71 35.15
C ALA A 150 -28.43 15.51 34.89
N TRP A 151 -28.89 15.82 33.67
CA TRP A 151 -30.27 15.54 33.27
C TRP A 151 -30.56 14.04 33.16
N PHE A 152 -29.61 13.28 32.62
CA PHE A 152 -29.77 11.85 32.42
C PHE A 152 -29.98 11.12 33.74
N LYS A 153 -29.32 11.56 34.83
CA LYS A 153 -29.58 11.04 36.19
C LYS A 153 -31.02 11.26 36.66
N GLU A 154 -31.63 12.39 36.32
CA GLU A 154 -33.04 12.65 36.66
C GLU A 154 -33.99 11.77 35.83
N PHE A 155 -33.63 11.53 34.57
CA PHE A 155 -34.33 10.59 33.71
C PHE A 155 -34.21 9.13 34.18
N GLU A 156 -33.01 8.70 34.60
CA GLU A 156 -32.78 7.38 35.20
C GLU A 156 -33.63 7.18 36.46
N LYS A 157 -33.72 8.18 37.35
CA LYS A 157 -34.59 8.13 38.52
C LYS A 157 -36.06 7.95 38.14
N TYR A 158 -36.52 8.63 37.10
CA TYR A 158 -37.88 8.47 36.59
C TYR A 158 -38.11 7.04 36.08
N ILE A 159 -37.19 6.49 35.28
CA ILE A 159 -37.27 5.10 34.80
C ILE A 159 -37.37 4.15 35.99
N GLU A 160 -36.48 4.27 36.97
CA GLU A 160 -36.43 3.39 38.13
C GLU A 160 -37.69 3.45 39.00
N SER A 161 -38.30 4.63 39.10
CA SER A 161 -39.52 4.85 39.86
C SER A 161 -40.77 4.30 39.17
N ASN A 162 -40.78 4.25 37.83
CA ASN A 162 -41.97 3.90 37.03
C ASN A 162 -41.86 2.55 36.30
N LYS A 163 -40.69 1.89 36.33
CA LYS A 163 -40.48 0.60 35.64
C LYS A 163 -41.37 -0.55 36.12
N LYS A 164 -41.93 -0.48 37.34
CA LYS A 164 -42.85 -1.51 37.85
C LYS A 164 -44.23 -1.41 37.22
N ASP A 165 -44.62 -0.21 36.82
CA ASP A 165 -45.96 0.10 36.31
C ASP A 165 -45.97 0.19 34.77
N GLU A 166 -44.83 0.47 34.15
CA GLU A 166 -44.68 0.57 32.69
C GLU A 166 -43.69 -0.47 32.14
N ALA A 167 -44.21 -1.49 31.45
CA ALA A 167 -43.40 -2.56 30.84
C ALA A 167 -42.33 -2.03 29.86
N ARG A 168 -42.59 -0.91 29.18
CA ARG A 168 -41.62 -0.27 28.27
C ARG A 168 -40.44 0.35 29.01
N LEU A 169 -40.68 0.97 30.17
CA LEU A 169 -39.63 1.50 31.04
C LEU A 169 -38.84 0.38 31.73
N ALA A 170 -39.49 -0.75 32.04
CA ALA A 170 -38.79 -1.96 32.50
C ALA A 170 -37.80 -2.48 31.44
N ALA A 171 -38.22 -2.56 30.19
CA ALA A 171 -37.35 -2.94 29.08
C ALA A 171 -36.19 -1.95 28.91
N LEU A 172 -36.46 -0.64 28.94
CA LEU A 172 -35.42 0.39 28.85
C LEU A 172 -34.43 0.33 30.02
N SER A 173 -34.90 0.16 31.26
CA SER A 173 -34.05 -0.05 32.45
C SER A 173 -33.14 -1.27 32.29
N HIS A 174 -33.67 -2.38 31.76
CA HIS A 174 -32.87 -3.57 31.51
C HIS A 174 -31.79 -3.32 30.45
N ILE A 175 -32.13 -2.64 29.35
CA ILE A 175 -31.18 -2.27 28.29
C ILE A 175 -30.05 -1.40 28.86
N LEU A 176 -30.37 -0.33 29.60
CA LEU A 176 -29.37 0.57 30.18
C LEU A 176 -28.43 -0.13 31.17
N ASN A 177 -28.93 -1.13 31.91
CA ASN A 177 -28.10 -1.94 32.81
C ASN A 177 -27.17 -2.91 32.06
N VAL A 178 -27.59 -3.42 30.90
CA VAL A 178 -26.81 -4.39 30.10
C VAL A 178 -25.76 -3.69 29.23
N THR A 179 -26.05 -2.51 28.68
CA THR A 179 -25.16 -1.81 27.73
C THR A 179 -24.03 -1.03 28.37
N GLY A 180 -23.94 -1.02 29.71
CA GLY A 180 -23.18 -0.01 30.43
C GLY A 180 -23.89 1.34 30.37
N ASN A 181 -23.71 2.16 31.40
CA ASN A 181 -24.32 3.49 31.45
C ASN A 181 -23.92 4.31 30.20
N LEU A 182 -24.73 5.28 29.75
CA LEU A 182 -24.54 6.05 28.50
C LEU A 182 -23.10 6.58 28.27
N ALA A 183 -22.32 6.71 29.34
CA ALA A 183 -20.95 7.16 29.36
C ALA A 183 -19.94 6.20 28.70
N GLU A 184 -20.24 4.90 28.60
CA GLU A 184 -19.30 3.87 28.11
C GLU A 184 -19.24 3.76 26.57
N GLY A 185 -19.95 4.62 25.85
CA GLY A 185 -19.77 4.79 24.40
C GLY A 185 -20.56 3.84 23.51
N THR A 186 -21.53 3.09 24.05
CA THR A 186 -22.43 2.25 23.24
C THR A 186 -23.37 3.13 22.40
N PRO A 187 -23.31 3.08 21.05
CA PRO A 187 -24.16 3.91 20.20
C PRO A 187 -25.63 3.50 20.30
N PHE A 188 -26.54 4.44 20.57
CA PHE A 188 -27.99 4.25 20.52
C PHE A 188 -28.47 4.36 19.08
N THR A 189 -28.15 3.34 18.30
CA THR A 189 -28.61 3.17 16.92
C THR A 189 -29.54 1.97 16.82
N GLY A 190 -30.46 1.98 15.84
CA GLY A 190 -31.40 0.89 15.61
C GLY A 190 -32.49 0.74 16.69
N MET A 191 -32.81 -0.51 17.06
CA MET A 191 -33.99 -0.85 17.88
C MET A 191 -34.00 -0.22 19.29
N PHE A 192 -32.83 0.10 19.85
CA PHE A 192 -32.71 0.71 21.19
C PHE A 192 -33.03 2.21 21.20
N ALA A 193 -32.84 2.89 20.07
CA ALA A 193 -33.13 4.32 19.95
C ALA A 193 -34.62 4.61 20.14
N GLY A 194 -35.50 3.74 19.61
CA GLY A 194 -36.95 3.88 19.74
C GLY A 194 -37.41 3.85 21.20
N SER A 195 -36.99 2.85 21.98
CA SER A 195 -37.34 2.75 23.41
C SER A 195 -36.79 3.90 24.24
N LEU A 196 -35.60 4.39 23.91
CA LEU A 196 -35.03 5.57 24.58
C LEU A 196 -35.83 6.83 24.28
N PHE A 197 -36.15 7.09 23.00
CA PHE A 197 -36.93 8.27 22.62
C PHE A 197 -38.34 8.26 23.20
N ASP A 198 -39.01 7.10 23.18
CA ASP A 198 -40.31 6.92 23.81
C ASP A 198 -40.23 7.16 25.33
N GLY A 199 -39.21 6.61 25.98
CA GLY A 199 -38.98 6.82 27.41
C GLY A 199 -38.75 8.29 27.77
N ILE A 200 -37.92 9.00 27.00
CA ILE A 200 -37.70 10.44 27.18
C ILE A 200 -39.00 11.22 26.92
N GLY A 201 -39.79 10.82 25.91
CA GLY A 201 -41.09 11.40 25.62
C GLY A 201 -42.08 11.24 26.79
N SER A 202 -42.19 10.03 27.36
CA SER A 202 -42.99 9.77 28.56
C SER A 202 -42.52 10.60 29.75
N PHE A 203 -41.20 10.69 29.95
CA PHE A 203 -40.62 11.54 31.00
C PHE A 203 -41.03 13.00 30.82
N ILE A 204 -40.87 13.57 29.63
CA ILE A 204 -41.28 14.95 29.33
C ILE A 204 -42.78 15.18 29.59
N ASN A 205 -43.61 14.22 29.21
CA ASN A 205 -45.06 14.30 29.38
C ASN A 205 -45.50 14.16 30.84
N SER A 206 -44.73 13.46 31.67
CA SER A 206 -44.98 13.35 33.11
C SER A 206 -44.72 14.66 33.87
N LEU A 207 -43.94 15.58 33.30
CA LEU A 207 -43.56 16.84 33.94
C LEU A 207 -44.69 17.88 33.86
N GLY A 208 -45.16 18.30 35.04
CA GLY A 208 -46.26 19.23 35.21
C GLY A 208 -45.85 20.71 35.15
N LYS A 209 -46.79 21.61 35.50
CA LYS A 209 -46.54 23.07 35.55
C LYS A 209 -45.46 23.48 36.56
N ARG A 210 -45.25 22.67 37.61
CA ARG A 210 -44.26 22.92 38.67
C ARG A 210 -42.82 22.61 38.21
N ASP A 211 -42.66 21.77 37.19
CA ASP A 211 -41.37 21.29 36.71
C ASP A 211 -41.00 21.93 35.36
N ARG A 212 -41.43 23.18 35.13
CA ARG A 212 -41.28 23.88 33.84
C ARG A 212 -39.82 23.90 33.36
N ASP A 213 -38.88 24.17 34.25
CA ASP A 213 -37.45 24.26 33.92
C ASP A 213 -36.88 22.88 33.55
N LEU A 214 -37.27 21.83 34.29
CA LEU A 214 -36.89 20.46 33.98
C LEU A 214 -37.50 20.01 32.65
N ARG A 215 -38.74 20.40 32.35
CA ARG A 215 -39.40 20.11 31.08
C ARG A 215 -38.67 20.78 29.91
N GLU A 216 -38.31 22.05 30.03
CA GLU A 216 -37.54 22.75 29.00
C GLU A 216 -36.15 22.12 28.81
N LYS A 217 -35.48 21.79 29.91
CA LYS A 217 -34.20 21.06 29.87
C LYS A 217 -34.35 19.70 29.18
N SER A 218 -35.39 18.94 29.51
CA SER A 218 -35.67 17.64 28.90
C SER A 218 -35.98 17.74 27.41
N LEU A 219 -36.69 18.77 26.95
CA LEU A 219 -36.89 19.03 25.53
C LEU A 219 -35.57 19.32 24.80
N LYS A 220 -34.67 20.11 25.41
CA LYS A 220 -33.32 20.37 24.86
C LYS A 220 -32.48 19.09 24.79
N MET A 221 -32.48 18.28 25.85
CA MET A 221 -31.73 17.02 25.89
C MET A 221 -32.32 15.97 24.96
N PHE A 222 -33.64 15.94 24.76
CA PHE A 222 -34.29 15.11 23.75
C PHE A 222 -33.82 15.48 22.35
N LYS A 223 -33.88 16.77 21.96
CA LYS A 223 -33.38 17.25 20.67
C LYS A 223 -31.90 16.89 20.46
N LEU A 224 -31.05 17.11 21.47
CA LEU A 224 -29.65 16.74 21.43
C LEU A 224 -29.46 15.21 21.25
N THR A 225 -30.21 14.39 21.99
CA THR A 225 -30.15 12.92 21.88
C THR A 225 -30.54 12.47 20.48
N THR A 226 -31.60 13.05 19.91
CA THR A 226 -32.05 12.76 18.54
C THR A 226 -30.98 13.10 17.52
N THR A 227 -30.43 14.33 17.57
CA THR A 227 -29.38 14.75 16.65
C THR A 227 -28.13 13.87 16.78
N VAL A 228 -27.66 13.60 18.00
CA VAL A 228 -26.48 12.75 18.24
C VAL A 228 -26.71 11.31 17.77
N SER A 229 -27.92 10.75 17.96
CA SER A 229 -28.27 9.42 17.46
C SER A 229 -28.24 9.38 15.92
N GLN A 230 -28.79 10.38 15.23
CA GLN A 230 -28.73 10.45 13.77
C GLN A 230 -27.29 10.63 13.26
N PHE A 231 -26.50 11.49 13.90
CA PHE A 231 -25.07 11.64 13.59
C PHE A 231 -24.32 10.32 13.75
N THR A 232 -24.60 9.59 14.84
CA THR A 232 -23.97 8.31 15.14
C THR A 232 -24.39 7.23 14.15
N HIS A 233 -25.66 7.17 13.76
CA HIS A 233 -26.12 6.28 12.71
C HIS A 233 -25.39 6.53 11.39
N ASP A 234 -25.31 7.79 10.95
CA ASP A 234 -24.61 8.15 9.71
C ASP A 234 -23.10 7.86 9.82
N LYS A 235 -22.49 8.07 10.99
CA LYS A 235 -21.10 7.70 11.29
C LYS A 235 -20.88 6.19 11.17
N ASP A 236 -21.74 5.38 11.78
CA ASP A 236 -21.57 3.92 11.85
C ASP A 236 -21.59 3.27 10.45
N LEU A 237 -22.32 3.86 9.49
CA LEU A 237 -22.28 3.45 8.09
C LEU A 237 -20.88 3.65 7.47
N ILE A 238 -20.18 4.72 7.85
CA ILE A 238 -18.82 5.02 7.40
C ILE A 238 -17.80 4.13 8.14
N GLU A 239 -17.98 3.91 9.44
CA GLU A 239 -17.12 3.06 10.27
C GLU A 239 -17.17 1.58 9.85
N THR A 240 -18.31 1.11 9.31
CA THR A 240 -18.42 -0.25 8.78
C THR A 240 -17.47 -0.48 7.60
N GLU A 241 -17.37 0.49 6.68
CA GLU A 241 -16.39 0.44 5.59
C GLU A 241 -14.97 0.56 6.14
N TRP A 242 -14.75 1.39 7.16
CA TRP A 242 -13.43 1.51 7.79
C TRP A 242 -12.91 0.20 8.38
N LYS A 243 -13.79 -0.58 9.03
CA LYS A 243 -13.45 -1.94 9.50
C LYS A 243 -13.06 -2.88 8.36
N ALA A 244 -13.80 -2.81 7.24
CA ALA A 244 -13.48 -3.61 6.05
C ALA A 244 -12.13 -3.20 5.43
N ILE A 245 -11.82 -1.91 5.38
CA ILE A 245 -10.53 -1.37 4.93
C ILE A 245 -9.40 -1.87 5.85
N THR A 246 -9.60 -1.81 7.16
CA THR A 246 -8.61 -2.28 8.16
C THR A 246 -8.27 -3.75 7.93
N LYS A 247 -9.28 -4.60 7.75
CA LYS A 247 -9.08 -6.01 7.43
C LYS A 247 -8.29 -6.20 6.12
N SER A 248 -8.62 -5.45 5.07
CA SER A 248 -7.88 -5.51 3.80
C SER A 248 -6.42 -5.07 3.95
N LEU A 249 -6.13 -4.11 4.83
CA LEU A 249 -4.76 -3.68 5.11
C LEU A 249 -3.96 -4.76 5.86
N ASP A 250 -4.57 -5.41 6.85
CA ASP A 250 -3.95 -6.53 7.58
C ASP A 250 -3.63 -7.68 6.61
N GLU A 251 -4.59 -8.06 5.75
CA GLU A 251 -4.38 -9.08 4.71
C GLU A 251 -3.25 -8.69 3.74
N LEU A 252 -3.19 -7.42 3.33
CA LEU A 252 -2.13 -6.92 2.45
C LEU A 252 -0.75 -7.03 3.11
N LYS A 253 -0.66 -6.69 4.39
CA LYS A 253 0.57 -6.81 5.18
C LYS A 253 1.05 -8.25 5.27
N GLU A 254 0.15 -9.19 5.55
CA GLU A 254 0.47 -10.62 5.60
C GLU A 254 0.97 -11.14 4.24
N LEU A 255 0.31 -10.76 3.15
CA LEU A 255 0.73 -11.15 1.80
C LEU A 255 2.08 -10.53 1.42
N GLN A 256 2.32 -9.26 1.77
CA GLN A 256 3.59 -8.59 1.54
C GLN A 256 4.71 -9.26 2.35
N HIS A 257 4.45 -9.63 3.61
CA HIS A 257 5.44 -10.30 4.45
C HIS A 257 5.85 -11.66 3.85
N LYS A 258 4.88 -12.45 3.37
CA LYS A 258 5.13 -13.71 2.66
C LYS A 258 5.94 -13.51 1.39
N ALA A 259 5.62 -12.48 0.60
CA ALA A 259 6.37 -12.16 -0.61
C ALA A 259 7.82 -11.73 -0.29
N MET A 260 8.02 -10.98 0.80
CA MET A 260 9.35 -10.59 1.29
C MET A 260 10.17 -11.80 1.71
N GLU A 261 9.60 -12.73 2.50
CA GLU A 261 10.30 -13.97 2.87
C GLU A 261 10.67 -14.78 1.63
N LYS A 262 9.74 -14.94 0.68
CA LYS A 262 10.02 -15.71 -0.52
C LYS A 262 11.10 -15.07 -1.40
N ASN A 263 11.00 -13.77 -1.66
CA ASN A 263 11.91 -13.11 -2.60
C ASN A 263 13.23 -12.74 -1.93
N ILE A 264 13.20 -11.98 -0.83
CA ILE A 264 14.42 -11.45 -0.22
C ILE A 264 15.18 -12.55 0.52
N VAL A 265 14.50 -13.39 1.29
CA VAL A 265 15.17 -14.38 2.14
C VAL A 265 15.46 -15.66 1.38
N GLU A 266 14.45 -16.32 0.82
CA GLU A 266 14.64 -17.63 0.19
C GLU A 266 15.37 -17.56 -1.16
N ILE A 267 14.94 -16.68 -2.07
CA ILE A 267 15.50 -16.62 -3.43
C ILE A 267 16.83 -15.85 -3.45
N LEU A 268 16.87 -14.65 -2.87
CA LEU A 268 18.09 -13.82 -2.87
C LEU A 268 19.09 -14.24 -1.79
N GLY A 269 18.67 -14.97 -0.75
CA GLY A 269 19.56 -15.41 0.33
C GLY A 269 19.96 -14.27 1.28
N VAL A 270 19.15 -13.21 1.37
CA VAL A 270 19.43 -12.04 2.19
C VAL A 270 18.78 -12.20 3.55
N ASP A 271 19.54 -11.98 4.62
CA ASP A 271 19.01 -12.08 5.98
C ASP A 271 17.96 -10.98 6.26
N ARG A 272 16.86 -11.35 6.93
CA ARG A 272 15.76 -10.43 7.21
C ARG A 272 16.17 -9.29 8.15
N ALA A 273 17.00 -9.58 9.15
CA ALA A 273 17.46 -8.56 10.09
C ALA A 273 18.48 -7.62 9.43
N GLU A 274 19.34 -8.14 8.56
CA GLU A 274 20.21 -7.32 7.71
C GLU A 274 19.41 -6.38 6.82
N PHE A 275 18.41 -6.90 6.09
CA PHE A 275 17.54 -6.10 5.25
C PHE A 275 16.83 -5.00 6.04
N GLN A 276 16.27 -5.36 7.20
CA GLN A 276 15.59 -4.39 8.06
C GLN A 276 16.54 -3.27 8.51
N LYS A 277 17.73 -3.62 8.98
CA LYS A 277 18.73 -2.67 9.47
C LYS A 277 19.25 -1.74 8.36
N ASN A 278 19.58 -2.30 7.20
CA ASN A 278 20.30 -1.57 6.14
C ASN A 278 19.37 -0.86 5.14
N PHE A 279 18.07 -1.21 5.12
CA PHE A 279 17.10 -0.57 4.24
C PHE A 279 15.91 0.02 4.97
N THR A 280 15.18 -0.80 5.73
CA THR A 280 13.88 -0.40 6.30
C THR A 280 14.04 0.69 7.36
N ASP A 281 14.97 0.49 8.29
CA ASP A 281 15.19 1.35 9.44
C ASP A 281 16.34 2.36 9.19
N GLU A 282 17.05 2.25 8.06
CA GLU A 282 18.09 3.19 7.66
C GLU A 282 17.48 4.54 7.25
N THR A 283 18.00 5.61 7.87
CA THR A 283 17.53 6.98 7.66
C THR A 283 18.25 7.66 6.49
N ASP A 284 19.52 7.31 6.24
CA ASP A 284 20.34 7.88 5.18
C ASP A 284 19.90 7.35 3.80
N ALA A 285 19.37 8.25 2.97
CA ALA A 285 18.90 7.91 1.64
C ALA A 285 19.99 7.33 0.74
N LYS A 286 21.24 7.82 0.82
CA LYS A 286 22.35 7.33 -0.02
C LYS A 286 22.72 5.89 0.35
N LYS A 287 22.79 5.58 1.64
CA LYS A 287 23.06 4.22 2.12
C LYS A 287 21.98 3.25 1.67
N ARG A 288 20.71 3.64 1.78
CA ARG A 288 19.59 2.82 1.28
C ARG A 288 19.67 2.58 -0.22
N THR A 289 19.93 3.63 -1.01
CA THR A 289 20.08 3.52 -2.46
C THR A 289 21.19 2.54 -2.80
N GLN A 290 22.35 2.63 -2.13
CA GLN A 290 23.44 1.71 -2.37
C GLN A 290 23.10 0.27 -1.99
N TYR A 291 22.44 0.08 -0.83
CA TYR A 291 22.04 -1.25 -0.38
C TYR A 291 21.05 -1.89 -1.36
N ILE A 292 20.01 -1.16 -1.77
CA ILE A 292 19.01 -1.72 -2.67
C ILE A 292 19.55 -1.95 -4.08
N LEU A 293 20.52 -1.15 -4.56
CA LEU A 293 21.28 -1.44 -5.79
C LEU A 293 22.04 -2.76 -5.69
N ASN A 294 22.64 -3.06 -4.53
CA ASN A 294 23.32 -4.33 -4.32
C ASN A 294 22.33 -5.50 -4.35
N ILE A 295 21.16 -5.33 -3.72
CA ILE A 295 20.07 -6.32 -3.75
C ILE A 295 19.58 -6.57 -5.18
N SER A 296 19.39 -5.51 -5.99
CA SER A 296 19.04 -5.65 -7.41
C SER A 296 20.07 -6.46 -8.17
N LYS A 297 21.37 -6.22 -7.95
CA LYS A 297 22.44 -7.01 -8.59
C LYS A 297 22.40 -8.48 -8.18
N ILE A 298 22.08 -8.78 -6.92
CA ILE A 298 21.89 -10.17 -6.46
C ILE A 298 20.71 -10.80 -7.22
N ALA A 299 19.61 -10.08 -7.39
CA ALA A 299 18.44 -10.54 -8.15
C ALA A 299 18.79 -10.83 -9.62
N GLU A 300 19.56 -9.96 -10.28
CA GLU A 300 20.03 -10.20 -11.65
C GLU A 300 20.92 -11.44 -11.76
N ASN A 301 21.80 -11.65 -10.78
CA ASN A 301 22.68 -12.81 -10.76
C ASN A 301 21.89 -14.10 -10.57
N LYS A 302 20.84 -14.10 -9.73
CA LYS A 302 19.96 -15.27 -9.54
C LYS A 302 19.25 -15.69 -10.82
N ILE A 303 18.81 -14.74 -11.64
CA ILE A 303 18.25 -15.02 -12.97
C ILE A 303 19.29 -15.72 -13.86
N ALA A 304 20.53 -15.21 -13.89
CA ALA A 304 21.59 -15.81 -14.70
C ALA A 304 21.99 -17.21 -14.21
N GLU A 305 22.10 -17.40 -12.89
CA GLU A 305 22.38 -18.69 -12.25
C GLU A 305 21.31 -19.73 -12.60
N GLU A 306 20.03 -19.37 -12.47
CA GLU A 306 18.93 -20.30 -12.74
C GLU A 306 18.82 -20.63 -14.24
N LYS A 307 19.07 -19.67 -15.15
CA LYS A 307 19.14 -19.95 -16.59
C LYS A 307 20.22 -20.98 -16.92
N ASN A 308 21.37 -20.91 -16.26
CA ASN A 308 22.48 -21.83 -16.48
C ASN A 308 22.19 -23.22 -15.90
N ARG A 309 21.52 -23.28 -14.75
CA ARG A 309 21.20 -24.53 -14.05
C ARG A 309 19.99 -25.25 -14.64
N ASN A 310 18.97 -24.51 -15.08
CA ASN A 310 17.68 -25.02 -15.54
C ASN A 310 17.22 -24.30 -16.83
N PRO A 311 17.92 -24.52 -17.96
CA PRO A 311 17.77 -23.70 -19.16
C PRO A 311 16.38 -23.73 -19.80
N GLU A 312 15.59 -24.77 -19.54
CA GLU A 312 14.24 -24.95 -20.09
C GLU A 312 13.15 -24.29 -19.22
N ASN A 313 13.26 -24.36 -17.89
CA ASN A 313 12.17 -23.98 -16.98
C ASN A 313 12.51 -22.85 -15.99
N TRP A 314 13.66 -22.17 -16.16
CA TRP A 314 14.10 -21.10 -15.25
C TRP A 314 13.14 -19.92 -15.10
N LYS A 315 12.26 -19.65 -16.08
CA LYS A 315 11.40 -18.44 -16.09
C LYS A 315 10.24 -18.49 -15.11
N GLN A 316 9.66 -19.68 -14.90
CA GLN A 316 8.32 -19.81 -14.31
C GLN A 316 8.26 -19.25 -12.88
N GLU A 317 9.24 -19.59 -12.03
CA GLU A 317 9.25 -19.14 -10.65
C GLU A 317 9.35 -17.61 -10.56
N TYR A 318 10.29 -17.01 -11.28
CA TYR A 318 10.43 -15.54 -11.29
C TYR A 318 9.21 -14.85 -11.88
N TYR A 319 8.60 -15.41 -12.92
CA TYR A 319 7.34 -14.88 -13.45
C TYR A 319 6.22 -14.87 -12.40
N ASN A 320 6.05 -15.98 -11.66
CA ASN A 320 5.06 -16.05 -10.59
C ASN A 320 5.33 -15.02 -9.49
N GLN A 321 6.60 -14.82 -9.11
CA GLN A 321 6.98 -13.80 -8.12
C GLN A 321 6.70 -12.39 -8.63
N MET A 322 7.05 -12.09 -9.89
CA MET A 322 6.76 -10.79 -10.52
C MET A 322 5.27 -10.49 -10.51
N VAL A 323 4.42 -11.44 -10.93
CA VAL A 323 2.96 -11.29 -10.90
C VAL A 323 2.45 -11.09 -9.46
N THR A 324 3.01 -11.80 -8.50
CA THR A 324 2.65 -11.64 -7.08
C THR A 324 2.91 -10.23 -6.59
N VAL A 325 4.09 -9.67 -6.88
CA VAL A 325 4.46 -8.29 -6.49
C VAL A 325 3.59 -7.25 -7.20
N GLN A 326 3.30 -7.43 -8.49
CA GLN A 326 2.42 -6.53 -9.23
C GLN A 326 1.01 -6.51 -8.62
N ASN A 327 0.46 -7.67 -8.30
CA ASN A 327 -0.84 -7.80 -7.64
C ASN A 327 -0.84 -7.14 -6.25
N LEU A 328 0.26 -7.25 -5.49
CA LEU A 328 0.42 -6.57 -4.22
C LEU A 328 0.37 -5.04 -4.38
N LYS A 329 1.07 -4.50 -5.39
CA LYS A 329 1.07 -3.05 -5.66
C LYS A 329 -0.31 -2.54 -6.09
N ILE A 330 -1.03 -3.30 -6.91
CA ILE A 330 -2.45 -3.01 -7.26
C ILE A 330 -3.32 -2.97 -6.00
N ARG A 331 -3.22 -4.00 -5.15
CA ARG A 331 -4.00 -4.07 -3.90
C ARG A 331 -3.68 -2.91 -2.96
N PHE A 332 -2.42 -2.51 -2.86
CA PHE A 332 -2.00 -1.34 -2.09
C PHE A 332 -2.65 -0.05 -2.65
N GLY A 333 -2.62 0.15 -3.97
CA GLY A 333 -3.33 1.23 -4.65
C GLY A 333 -4.85 1.23 -4.39
N THR A 334 -5.48 0.05 -4.43
CA THR A 334 -6.92 -0.09 -4.13
C THR A 334 -7.25 0.25 -2.67
N VAL A 335 -6.45 -0.22 -1.71
CA VAL A 335 -6.66 0.07 -0.28
C VAL A 335 -6.48 1.56 0.00
N THR A 336 -5.43 2.18 -0.55
CA THR A 336 -5.20 3.62 -0.39
C THR A 336 -6.31 4.46 -1.02
N PHE A 337 -6.83 4.03 -2.19
CA PHE A 337 -8.00 4.66 -2.81
C PHE A 337 -9.25 4.58 -1.91
N ARG A 338 -9.57 3.39 -1.37
CA ARG A 338 -10.70 3.20 -0.46
C ARG A 338 -10.59 4.05 0.81
N ILE A 339 -9.38 4.20 1.36
CA ILE A 339 -9.14 5.11 2.51
C ILE A 339 -9.47 6.55 2.12
N MET A 340 -8.98 7.03 0.99
CA MET A 340 -9.24 8.38 0.49
C MET A 340 -10.75 8.64 0.25
N GLU A 341 -11.46 7.67 -0.32
CA GLU A 341 -12.92 7.73 -0.46
C GLU A 341 -13.62 7.78 0.90
N ASN A 342 -13.18 6.96 1.87
CA ASN A 342 -13.80 6.94 3.19
C ASN A 342 -13.57 8.24 3.97
N LEU A 343 -12.37 8.84 3.87
CA LEU A 343 -12.09 10.18 4.39
C LEU A 343 -13.04 11.24 3.78
N SER A 344 -13.34 11.11 2.48
CA SER A 344 -14.29 11.99 1.81
C SER A 344 -15.73 11.80 2.30
N LYS A 345 -16.14 10.57 2.68
CA LYS A 345 -17.44 10.33 3.31
C LYS A 345 -17.56 11.04 4.66
N TYR A 346 -16.51 11.08 5.48
CA TYR A 346 -16.53 11.89 6.72
C TYR A 346 -16.69 13.38 6.43
N LYS A 347 -16.12 13.91 5.33
CA LYS A 347 -16.34 15.32 4.95
C LYS A 347 -17.81 15.60 4.62
N THR A 348 -18.48 14.65 3.95
CA THR A 348 -19.93 14.73 3.69
C THR A 348 -20.74 14.68 4.99
N LEU A 349 -20.38 13.79 5.93
CA LEU A 349 -21.00 13.73 7.26
C LEU A 349 -20.87 15.08 7.99
N ILE A 350 -19.65 15.62 8.06
CA ILE A 350 -19.37 16.90 8.72
C ILE A 350 -20.17 18.03 8.08
N SER A 351 -20.25 18.07 6.75
CA SER A 351 -21.01 19.09 6.02
C SER A 351 -22.51 19.05 6.36
N LYS A 352 -23.09 17.85 6.51
CA LYS A 352 -24.50 17.67 6.90
C LYS A 352 -24.84 18.29 8.26
N TYR A 353 -23.91 18.24 9.22
CA TYR A 353 -24.13 18.70 10.60
C TYR A 353 -23.48 20.04 10.94
N ARG A 354 -22.82 20.69 9.97
CA ARG A 354 -22.06 21.94 10.21
C ARG A 354 -22.92 23.07 10.80
N ASN A 355 -24.20 23.13 10.42
CA ASN A 355 -25.13 24.16 10.87
C ASN A 355 -26.09 23.67 11.95
N ASP A 356 -25.91 22.45 12.47
CA ASP A 356 -26.76 21.94 13.54
C ASP A 356 -26.53 22.72 14.84
N GLU A 357 -27.60 23.21 15.46
CA GLU A 357 -27.53 24.06 16.66
C GLU A 357 -26.79 23.42 17.83
N ASN A 358 -26.86 22.08 17.95
CA ASN A 358 -26.28 21.31 19.03
C ASN A 358 -24.86 20.81 18.72
N LEU A 359 -24.57 20.50 17.45
CA LEU A 359 -23.30 19.87 17.05
C LEU A 359 -22.28 20.82 16.43
N LYS A 360 -22.68 22.00 15.93
CA LYS A 360 -21.86 22.91 15.11
C LYS A 360 -20.42 23.11 15.61
N ASP A 361 -20.22 23.39 16.90
CA ASP A 361 -18.90 23.74 17.44
C ASP A 361 -17.96 22.53 17.44
N ARG A 362 -18.50 21.34 17.71
CA ARG A 362 -17.74 20.08 17.70
C ARG A 362 -17.50 19.57 16.30
N VAL A 363 -18.48 19.73 15.43
CA VAL A 363 -18.35 19.40 14.00
C VAL A 363 -17.31 20.30 13.34
N ALA A 364 -17.22 21.58 13.71
CA ALA A 364 -16.16 22.47 13.24
C ALA A 364 -14.76 22.00 13.69
N GLN A 365 -14.60 21.53 14.93
CA GLN A 365 -13.34 20.93 15.40
C GLN A 365 -13.00 19.64 14.65
N LEU A 366 -14.01 18.79 14.43
CA LEU A 366 -13.86 17.55 13.66
C LEU A 366 -13.42 17.83 12.21
N ASP A 367 -13.93 18.90 11.60
CA ASP A 367 -13.57 19.35 10.24
C ASP A 367 -12.08 19.70 10.14
N LEU A 368 -11.57 20.50 11.09
CA LEU A 368 -10.15 20.85 11.14
C LEU A 368 -9.26 19.61 11.30
N LYS A 369 -9.68 18.64 12.12
CA LYS A 369 -8.92 17.40 12.32
C LYS A 369 -8.98 16.49 11.09
N LEU A 370 -10.11 16.43 10.42
CA LEU A 370 -10.24 15.69 9.16
C LEU A 370 -9.35 16.27 8.07
N ASP A 371 -9.31 17.60 7.92
CA ASP A 371 -8.49 18.24 6.90
C ASP A 371 -7.00 17.97 7.11
N LEU A 372 -6.51 17.96 8.36
CA LEU A 372 -5.12 17.56 8.67
C LEU A 372 -4.83 16.11 8.26
N VAL A 373 -5.73 15.19 8.62
CA VAL A 373 -5.63 13.77 8.29
C VAL A 373 -5.65 13.59 6.77
N LYS A 374 -6.61 14.18 6.08
CA LYS A 374 -6.75 14.09 4.62
C LYS A 374 -5.54 14.68 3.89
N ASN A 375 -5.09 15.88 4.24
CA ASN A 375 -3.94 16.51 3.60
C ASN A 375 -2.65 15.71 3.84
N SER A 376 -2.46 15.16 5.04
CA SER A 376 -1.32 14.29 5.33
C SER A 376 -1.38 12.99 4.51
N PHE A 377 -2.58 12.43 4.30
CA PHE A 377 -2.75 11.24 3.47
C PHE A 377 -2.43 11.51 2.02
N GLU A 378 -3.06 12.52 1.42
CA GLU A 378 -2.94 12.86 0.00
C GLU A 378 -1.53 13.31 -0.38
N SER A 379 -0.80 13.93 0.56
CA SER A 379 0.62 14.29 0.35
C SER A 379 1.57 13.10 0.46
N THR A 380 1.17 12.01 1.12
CA THR A 380 2.01 10.81 1.33
C THR A 380 1.69 9.69 0.34
N PHE A 381 0.42 9.53 -0.01
CA PHE A 381 -0.08 8.43 -0.81
C PHE A 381 -0.85 8.97 -2.02
N ASN A 382 -0.41 8.60 -3.22
CA ASN A 382 -1.17 8.83 -4.45
C ASN A 382 -1.66 7.48 -5.01
N PRO A 383 -2.94 7.11 -4.79
CA PRO A 383 -3.48 5.82 -5.21
C PRO A 383 -3.36 5.56 -6.72
N GLN A 384 -3.51 6.61 -7.54
CA GLN A 384 -3.45 6.50 -8.99
C GLN A 384 -2.04 6.18 -9.48
N ASP A 385 -1.01 6.75 -8.84
CA ASP A 385 0.38 6.48 -9.17
C ASP A 385 0.74 5.02 -8.89
N TYR A 386 0.22 4.42 -7.81
CA TYR A 386 0.48 3.01 -7.52
C TYR A 386 -0.16 2.07 -8.55
N ILE A 387 -1.41 2.34 -8.95
CA ILE A 387 -2.10 1.54 -9.97
C ILE A 387 -1.40 1.69 -11.32
N LYS A 388 -1.08 2.92 -11.73
CA LYS A 388 -0.35 3.17 -12.98
C LYS A 388 1.02 2.51 -12.98
N ALA A 389 1.81 2.72 -11.93
CA ALA A 389 3.14 2.12 -11.79
C ALA A 389 3.09 0.59 -11.85
N SER A 390 2.05 -0.03 -11.29
CA SER A 390 1.88 -1.49 -11.37
C SER A 390 1.62 -1.99 -12.80
N ASN A 391 0.90 -1.24 -13.62
CA ASN A 391 0.63 -1.60 -15.02
C ASN A 391 1.85 -1.41 -15.92
N GLU A 392 2.71 -0.45 -15.58
CA GLU A 392 3.93 -0.10 -16.32
C GLU A 392 5.20 -0.77 -15.73
N MET A 393 5.03 -1.64 -14.73
CA MET A 393 6.10 -2.15 -13.88
C MET A 393 7.11 -3.05 -14.61
N TYR A 394 6.63 -3.80 -15.60
CA TYR A 394 7.40 -4.79 -16.33
C TYR A 394 7.39 -4.51 -17.82
N ILE A 395 8.52 -4.79 -18.46
CA ILE A 395 8.58 -4.80 -19.91
C ILE A 395 7.85 -6.02 -20.43
N VAL A 396 6.97 -5.76 -21.39
CA VAL A 396 6.34 -6.77 -22.24
C VAL A 396 7.07 -6.70 -23.59
N GLU A 397 7.68 -7.80 -24.01
CA GLU A 397 8.23 -7.97 -25.36
C GLU A 397 7.29 -8.82 -26.22
#